data_AF-A0A9W9H0B5-F1
#
_entry.id   AF-A0A9W9H0B5-F1
#
_cell.length_a   1.000
_cell.length_b   1.000
_cell.length_c   1.000
_cell.angle_alpha   90.00
_cell.angle_beta   90.00
_cell.angle_gamma   90.00
#
_symmetry.space_group_name_H-M   'P 1'
#
loop_
_entity.id
_entity.type
_entity.pdbx_description
1 polymer ?
#
loop_
_entity_poly.entity_id
_entity_poly.type
_entity_poly.pdbx_seq_one_letter_code
_entity_poly.pdbx_strand_id
1 'polypeptide(L)'
;MSAHRTPELEPISRVAPSIPSKTLLMARISPERGEPELQEFLDRAVRDGYDINDYSEVMIDAIRSRKMYLVKALLRCNMPVSSIYVLEAVKNVSKDTLTPFLTAFFENGWDINAPISGRDPPVLAKVVWNLDMTIWLLDRGADPNERCDFDCTPLSYAVREADLPTIDLLLRRGGDVRIGQLLHNAMYRLSGESGDILKIVEMLVDRGASLNSLMYQDHQYSWTMFPFMRETPLHIAVAYNRHDVIRYLIHKGANVEIENYQGETVVQSALHEATKRVILQEL
;
A
#
# COMPACT_ATOMS: atom_id res chain seq x y z
N MET A 1 16.74 -63.03 35.55
CA MET A 1 15.59 -62.10 35.44
C MET A 1 16.13 -60.74 35.90
N SER A 2 16.27 -59.69 35.10
CA SER A 2 15.52 -59.22 33.95
C SER A 2 16.47 -58.51 32.99
N ALA A 3 16.32 -58.75 31.70
CA ALA A 3 17.00 -58.01 30.64
C ALA A 3 16.37 -56.61 30.53
N HIS A 4 17.17 -55.55 30.65
CA HIS A 4 16.75 -54.22 30.23
C HIS A 4 17.39 -53.89 28.90
N ARG A 5 16.56 -54.04 27.86
CA ARG A 5 16.83 -53.57 26.51
C ARG A 5 16.96 -52.05 26.54
N THR A 6 17.99 -51.56 25.88
CA THR A 6 18.12 -50.20 25.38
C THR A 6 16.89 -49.83 24.53
N PRO A 7 16.30 -48.64 24.69
CA PRO A 7 15.60 -48.00 23.58
C PRO A 7 16.68 -47.40 22.67
N GLU A 8 16.78 -47.94 21.45
CA GLU A 8 17.48 -47.27 20.35
C GLU A 8 16.90 -45.86 20.20
N LEU A 9 17.76 -44.84 20.36
CA LEU A 9 17.47 -43.49 19.92
C LEU A 9 17.43 -43.55 18.38
N GLU A 10 16.22 -43.65 17.83
CA GLU A 10 16.01 -43.44 16.40
C GLU A 10 16.60 -42.07 16.02
N PRO A 11 17.33 -41.97 14.89
CA PRO A 11 17.84 -40.69 14.46
C PRO A 11 16.65 -39.80 14.09
N ILE A 12 16.47 -38.70 14.83
CA ILE A 12 15.65 -37.56 14.39
C ILE A 12 16.38 -36.94 13.20
N SER A 13 16.15 -37.54 12.04
CA SER A 13 16.50 -36.99 10.74
C SER A 13 15.39 -37.36 9.77
N ARG A 14 14.20 -36.81 10.01
CA ARG A 14 13.34 -36.44 8.90
C ARG A 14 13.78 -35.06 8.46
N VAL A 15 14.91 -34.98 7.75
CA VAL A 15 15.06 -33.92 6.76
C VAL A 15 13.88 -34.12 5.82
N ALA A 16 12.87 -33.26 5.94
CA ALA A 16 11.76 -33.23 5.00
C ALA A 16 12.37 -33.24 3.59
N PRO A 17 11.97 -34.17 2.71
CA PRO A 17 12.60 -34.27 1.41
C PRO A 17 12.42 -32.93 0.69
N SER A 18 13.53 -32.27 0.38
CA SER A 18 13.52 -31.02 -0.40
C SER A 18 13.15 -31.36 -1.84
N ILE A 19 11.84 -31.45 -2.07
CA ILE A 19 11.23 -31.48 -3.39
C ILE A 19 10.80 -30.02 -3.66
N PRO A 20 11.61 -29.18 -4.34
CA PRO A 20 11.37 -27.72 -4.51
C PRO A 20 10.03 -27.42 -5.19
N SER A 21 8.99 -27.10 -4.39
CA SER A 21 7.56 -27.02 -4.76
C SER A 21 7.07 -28.20 -5.63
N LYS A 22 7.84 -29.29 -5.66
CA LYS A 22 8.02 -30.05 -6.90
C LYS A 22 6.91 -31.09 -7.02
N THR A 23 6.40 -31.32 -8.19
CA THR A 23 6.93 -30.84 -9.42
C THR A 23 6.15 -29.48 -9.56
N LEU A 24 6.73 -28.25 -9.43
CA LEU A 24 6.23 -26.83 -9.13
C LEU A 24 4.81 -26.32 -9.52
N LEU A 25 3.92 -27.24 -9.82
CA LEU A 25 3.29 -27.32 -11.14
C LEU A 25 2.77 -28.78 -11.09
N MET A 26 3.18 -29.82 -11.81
CA MET A 26 3.83 -30.02 -13.10
C MET A 26 3.09 -31.06 -13.90
N ALA A 27 2.02 -30.70 -14.57
CA ALA A 27 0.81 -30.38 -13.81
C ALA A 27 0.52 -28.91 -13.45
N ARG A 28 0.90 -27.90 -14.26
CA ARG A 28 0.27 -26.54 -14.25
C ARG A 28 -1.21 -26.58 -14.69
N ILE A 29 -1.92 -27.65 -14.33
CA ILE A 29 -2.68 -28.62 -15.14
C ILE A 29 -3.18 -28.12 -16.52
N SER A 30 -2.88 -28.90 -17.56
CA SER A 30 -3.32 -28.78 -18.97
C SER A 30 -4.85 -28.66 -19.06
N PRO A 31 -5.46 -27.97 -20.05
CA PRO A 31 -6.93 -27.85 -20.14
C PRO A 31 -7.68 -29.21 -20.20
N GLU A 32 -6.98 -30.32 -20.42
CA GLU A 32 -7.55 -31.66 -20.59
C GLU A 32 -7.73 -32.49 -19.32
N ARG A 33 -7.15 -32.12 -18.17
CA ARG A 33 -7.42 -32.77 -16.87
C ARG A 33 -8.25 -31.77 -16.05
N GLY A 34 -9.51 -32.07 -15.79
CA GLY A 34 -10.49 -31.13 -15.26
C GLY A 34 -10.16 -30.57 -13.87
N GLU A 35 -10.98 -29.61 -13.42
CA GLU A 35 -10.97 -29.10 -12.04
C GLU A 35 -11.05 -30.22 -10.96
N PRO A 36 -11.79 -31.34 -11.14
CA PRO A 36 -11.90 -32.38 -10.13
C PRO A 36 -10.57 -33.08 -9.80
N GLU A 37 -9.77 -33.41 -10.81
CA GLU A 37 -8.48 -34.11 -10.62
C GLU A 37 -7.44 -33.22 -9.93
N LEU A 38 -7.48 -31.91 -10.22
CA LEU A 38 -6.67 -30.91 -9.52
C LEU A 38 -7.04 -30.87 -8.03
N GLN A 39 -8.34 -30.80 -7.73
CA GLN A 39 -8.83 -30.72 -6.36
C GLN A 39 -8.46 -31.98 -5.57
N GLU A 40 -8.68 -33.17 -6.14
CA GLU A 40 -8.34 -34.44 -5.50
C GLU A 40 -6.85 -34.55 -5.18
N PHE A 41 -5.98 -34.06 -6.09
CA PHE A 41 -4.55 -34.01 -5.85
C PHE A 41 -4.19 -33.10 -4.66
N LEU A 42 -4.75 -31.89 -4.62
CA LEU A 42 -4.48 -30.95 -3.53
C LEU A 42 -5.03 -31.47 -2.20
N ASP A 43 -6.24 -32.03 -2.18
CA ASP A 43 -6.83 -32.61 -0.99
C ASP A 43 -6.00 -33.80 -0.45
N ARG A 44 -5.44 -34.63 -1.34
CA ARG A 44 -4.49 -35.68 -0.96
C ARG A 44 -3.22 -35.10 -0.36
N ALA A 45 -2.61 -34.10 -1.00
CA ALA A 45 -1.38 -33.49 -0.50
C ALA A 45 -1.57 -32.92 0.91
N VAL A 46 -2.67 -32.20 1.15
CA VAL A 46 -2.99 -31.69 2.49
C VAL A 46 -3.21 -32.83 3.50
N ARG A 47 -3.90 -33.92 3.12
CA ARG A 47 -4.07 -35.10 3.98
C ARG A 47 -2.77 -35.82 4.30
N ASP A 48 -1.84 -35.85 3.34
CA ASP A 48 -0.53 -36.49 3.47
C ASP A 48 0.45 -35.64 4.30
N GLY A 49 0.01 -34.49 4.81
CA GLY A 49 0.75 -33.64 5.74
C GLY A 49 1.60 -32.56 5.09
N TYR A 50 1.38 -32.26 3.80
CA TYR A 50 2.01 -31.12 3.15
C TYR A 50 1.36 -29.80 3.60
N ASP A 51 2.17 -28.77 3.84
CA ASP A 51 1.67 -27.44 4.19
C ASP A 51 1.19 -26.72 2.92
N ILE A 52 -0.07 -26.29 2.91
CA ILE A 52 -0.65 -25.54 1.78
C ILE A 52 0.12 -24.24 1.51
N ASN A 53 0.82 -23.68 2.50
CA ASN A 53 1.63 -22.47 2.35
C ASN A 53 2.87 -22.68 1.45
N ASP A 54 3.34 -23.93 1.30
CA ASP A 54 4.45 -24.28 0.40
C ASP A 54 4.08 -24.07 -1.09
N TYR A 55 2.79 -23.85 -1.39
CA TYR A 55 2.26 -23.58 -2.73
C TYR A 55 2.13 -22.09 -3.07
N SER A 56 2.70 -21.18 -2.26
CA SER A 56 2.65 -19.71 -2.48
C SER A 56 3.13 -19.28 -3.87
N GLU A 57 4.24 -19.84 -4.34
CA GLU A 57 4.74 -19.59 -5.71
C GLU A 57 3.76 -20.08 -6.79
N VAL A 58 3.04 -21.18 -6.55
CA VAL A 58 2.03 -21.71 -7.48
C VAL A 58 0.84 -20.76 -7.58
N MET A 59 0.40 -20.19 -6.44
CA MET A 59 -0.65 -19.17 -6.41
C MET A 59 -0.24 -17.93 -7.22
N ILE A 60 0.97 -17.42 -7.01
CA ILE A 60 1.52 -16.26 -7.72
C ILE A 60 1.55 -16.53 -9.24
N ASP A 61 2.07 -17.68 -9.65
CA ASP A 61 2.12 -18.08 -11.06
C ASP A 61 0.73 -18.27 -11.68
N ALA A 62 -0.23 -18.78 -10.91
CA ALA A 62 -1.62 -18.94 -11.34
C ALA A 62 -2.26 -17.58 -11.65
N ILE A 63 -2.03 -16.58 -10.79
CA ILE A 63 -2.50 -15.21 -10.98
C ILE A 63 -1.86 -14.59 -12.22
N ARG A 64 -0.52 -14.66 -12.34
CA ARG A 64 0.23 -14.15 -13.51
C ARG A 64 -0.23 -14.78 -14.82
N SER A 65 -0.49 -16.08 -14.80
CA SER A 65 -0.92 -16.87 -15.97
C SER A 65 -2.43 -16.84 -16.19
N ARG A 66 -3.19 -16.06 -15.39
CA ARG A 66 -4.65 -15.92 -15.46
C ARG A 66 -5.43 -17.24 -15.29
N LYS A 67 -4.89 -18.18 -14.52
CA LYS A 67 -5.46 -19.51 -14.27
C LYS A 67 -6.40 -19.49 -13.06
N MET A 68 -7.59 -18.92 -13.24
CA MET A 68 -8.59 -18.78 -12.18
C MET A 68 -8.94 -20.10 -11.48
N TYR A 69 -9.09 -21.18 -12.25
CA TYR A 69 -9.41 -22.50 -11.70
C TYR A 69 -8.38 -22.98 -10.67
N LEU A 70 -7.09 -22.71 -10.91
CA LEU A 70 -6.00 -23.07 -10.01
C LEU A 70 -6.01 -22.20 -8.74
N VAL A 71 -6.29 -20.90 -8.89
CA VAL A 71 -6.49 -20.01 -7.74
C VAL A 71 -7.65 -20.51 -6.86
N LYS A 72 -8.81 -20.80 -7.46
CA LYS A 72 -9.97 -21.33 -6.73
C LYS A 72 -9.67 -22.66 -6.03
N ALA A 73 -8.95 -23.57 -6.68
CA ALA A 73 -8.60 -24.86 -6.10
C ALA A 73 -7.69 -24.70 -4.86
N LEU A 74 -6.68 -23.83 -4.94
CA LEU A 74 -5.81 -23.52 -3.81
C LEU A 74 -6.57 -22.88 -2.64
N LEU A 75 -7.47 -21.93 -2.94
CA LEU A 75 -8.30 -21.28 -1.92
C LEU A 75 -9.25 -22.29 -1.23
N ARG A 76 -9.83 -23.25 -1.97
CA ARG A 76 -10.66 -24.34 -1.41
C ARG A 76 -9.89 -25.24 -0.44
N CYS A 77 -8.59 -25.39 -0.63
CA CYS A 77 -7.70 -26.09 0.32
C CYS A 77 -7.29 -25.20 1.50
N ASN A 78 -8.04 -24.12 1.76
CA ASN A 78 -7.86 -23.20 2.86
C ASN A 78 -6.49 -22.49 2.84
N MET A 79 -5.96 -22.24 1.63
CA MET A 79 -4.76 -21.42 1.48
C MET A 79 -5.08 -19.98 1.93
N PRO A 80 -4.34 -19.41 2.89
CA PRO A 80 -4.60 -18.07 3.38
C PRO A 80 -4.33 -17.03 2.29
N VAL A 81 -5.22 -16.04 2.16
CA VAL A 81 -5.01 -14.95 1.21
C VAL A 81 -3.96 -13.98 1.77
N SER A 82 -2.78 -13.99 1.19
CA SER A 82 -1.70 -13.03 1.50
C SER A 82 -1.82 -11.76 0.67
N SER A 83 -1.37 -10.62 1.23
CA SER A 83 -1.27 -9.35 0.53
C SER A 83 -0.40 -9.42 -0.73
N ILE A 84 0.55 -10.36 -0.80
CA ILE A 84 1.39 -10.61 -1.98
C ILE A 84 0.55 -11.10 -3.17
N TYR A 85 -0.46 -11.95 -2.95
CA TYR A 85 -1.33 -12.45 -4.01
C TYR A 85 -2.22 -11.33 -4.56
N VAL A 86 -2.74 -10.51 -3.66
CA VAL A 86 -3.53 -9.33 -3.99
C VAL A 86 -2.72 -8.33 -4.79
N LEU A 87 -1.49 -8.03 -4.35
CA LEU A 87 -0.53 -7.20 -5.08
C LEU A 87 -0.27 -7.74 -6.49
N GLU A 88 -0.02 -9.04 -6.61
CA GLU A 88 0.25 -9.67 -7.90
C GLU A 88 -0.96 -9.56 -8.83
N ALA A 89 -2.18 -9.71 -8.30
CA ALA A 89 -3.40 -9.52 -9.07
C ALA A 89 -3.50 -8.08 -9.57
N VAL A 90 -3.31 -7.06 -8.73
CA VAL A 90 -3.51 -5.66 -9.13
C VAL A 90 -2.40 -5.06 -10.00
N LYS A 91 -1.23 -5.69 -10.11
CA LYS A 91 -0.14 -5.23 -11.02
C LYS A 91 -0.57 -5.18 -12.49
N ASN A 92 -1.54 -6.00 -12.90
CA ASN A 92 -1.93 -6.17 -14.31
C ASN A 92 -3.23 -5.42 -14.65
N VAL A 93 -3.11 -4.14 -15.00
CA VAL A 93 -4.09 -3.03 -14.90
C VAL A 93 -5.48 -3.18 -15.59
N SER A 94 -5.86 -4.29 -16.24
CA SER A 94 -7.21 -4.39 -16.86
C SER A 94 -8.29 -4.88 -15.89
N LYS A 95 -9.35 -4.07 -15.64
CA LYS A 95 -10.45 -4.39 -14.72
C LYS A 95 -11.14 -5.73 -15.00
N ASP A 96 -11.48 -6.00 -16.26
CA ASP A 96 -12.26 -7.19 -16.63
C ASP A 96 -11.54 -8.51 -16.33
N THR A 97 -10.21 -8.49 -16.30
CA THR A 97 -9.41 -9.69 -16.03
C THR A 97 -9.18 -9.91 -14.53
N LEU A 98 -9.17 -8.84 -13.71
CA LEU A 98 -8.70 -8.89 -12.32
C LEU A 98 -9.80 -9.03 -11.28
N THR A 99 -10.97 -8.44 -11.55
CA THR A 99 -12.09 -8.48 -10.61
C THR A 99 -12.49 -9.90 -10.19
N PRO A 100 -12.37 -10.96 -11.04
CA PRO A 100 -12.60 -12.33 -10.59
C PRO A 100 -11.59 -12.82 -9.53
N PHE A 101 -10.31 -12.43 -9.61
CA PHE A 101 -9.29 -12.85 -8.63
C PHE A 101 -9.56 -12.19 -7.29
N LEU A 102 -9.77 -10.87 -7.31
CA LEU A 102 -10.08 -10.11 -6.10
C LEU A 102 -11.40 -10.59 -5.46
N THR A 103 -12.41 -10.92 -6.27
CA THR A 103 -13.67 -11.51 -5.76
C THR A 103 -13.44 -12.85 -5.09
N ALA A 104 -12.64 -13.74 -5.70
CA ALA A 104 -12.29 -15.01 -5.07
C ALA A 104 -11.52 -14.81 -3.75
N PHE A 105 -10.61 -13.83 -3.70
CA PHE A 105 -9.90 -13.48 -2.48
C PHE A 105 -10.85 -12.97 -1.39
N PHE A 106 -11.82 -12.11 -1.72
CA PHE A 106 -12.86 -11.65 -0.79
C PHE A 106 -13.65 -12.80 -0.18
N GLU A 107 -14.12 -13.71 -1.03
CA GLU A 107 -14.88 -14.88 -0.61
C GLU A 107 -14.08 -15.81 0.32
N ASN A 108 -12.74 -15.69 0.31
CA ASN A 108 -11.81 -16.47 1.13
C ASN A 108 -11.15 -15.62 2.23
N GLY A 109 -11.84 -14.57 2.70
CA GLY A 109 -11.47 -13.85 3.92
C GLY A 109 -10.37 -12.81 3.75
N TRP A 110 -10.08 -12.38 2.52
CA TRP A 110 -9.19 -11.23 2.31
C TRP A 110 -9.83 -9.95 2.86
N ASP A 111 -9.11 -9.28 3.76
CA ASP A 111 -9.45 -7.94 4.24
C ASP A 111 -8.93 -6.86 3.26
N ILE A 112 -9.85 -6.14 2.61
CA ILE A 112 -9.57 -5.06 1.67
C ILE A 112 -8.82 -3.89 2.29
N ASN A 113 -8.95 -3.72 3.61
CA ASN A 113 -8.42 -2.62 4.40
C ASN A 113 -7.19 -3.03 5.21
N ALA A 114 -6.74 -4.29 5.10
CA ALA A 114 -5.46 -4.69 5.66
C ALA A 114 -4.31 -4.03 4.89
N PRO A 115 -3.29 -3.48 5.58
CA PRO A 115 -2.12 -2.94 4.92
C PRO A 115 -1.38 -4.05 4.17
N ILE A 116 -0.82 -3.70 3.01
CA ILE A 116 -0.04 -4.64 2.21
C ILE A 116 1.24 -5.04 2.95
N SER A 117 1.88 -4.05 3.58
CA SER A 117 3.08 -4.18 4.41
C SER A 117 3.10 -3.03 5.41
N GLY A 118 4.02 -3.05 6.38
CA GLY A 118 4.16 -1.91 7.30
C GLY A 118 4.40 -0.57 6.59
N ARG A 119 4.96 -0.57 5.37
CA ARG A 119 5.19 0.64 4.55
C ARG A 119 4.09 0.94 3.55
N ASP A 120 3.31 -0.06 3.19
CA ASP A 120 2.35 0.06 2.10
C ASP A 120 0.92 0.00 2.66
N PRO A 121 0.12 1.06 2.48
CA PRO A 121 -1.29 1.05 2.87
C PRO A 121 -2.06 -0.05 2.11
N PRO A 122 -3.37 -0.22 2.38
CA PRO A 122 -4.17 -1.23 1.70
C PRO A 122 -4.15 -1.11 0.18
N VAL A 123 -4.57 -2.17 -0.51
CA VAL A 123 -4.40 -2.34 -1.96
C VAL A 123 -4.94 -1.17 -2.80
N LEU A 124 -5.92 -0.43 -2.28
CA LEU A 124 -6.42 0.78 -2.92
C LEU A 124 -5.29 1.74 -3.32
N ALA A 125 -4.22 1.86 -2.50
CA ALA A 125 -3.04 2.66 -2.77
C ALA A 125 -2.26 2.25 -4.04
N LYS A 126 -2.41 1.00 -4.49
CA LYS A 126 -1.70 0.43 -5.65
C LYS A 126 -2.48 0.51 -6.95
N VAL A 127 -3.71 1.04 -6.92
CA VAL A 127 -4.54 1.18 -8.12
C VAL A 127 -5.04 2.59 -8.33
N VAL A 128 -4.56 3.58 -7.56
CA VAL A 128 -4.99 4.99 -7.64
C VAL A 128 -4.78 5.62 -9.02
N TRP A 129 -3.87 5.09 -9.85
CA TRP A 129 -3.68 5.49 -11.25
C TRP A 129 -4.72 4.89 -12.22
N ASN A 130 -5.52 3.93 -11.76
CA ASN A 130 -6.60 3.31 -12.53
C ASN A 130 -7.93 3.67 -11.86
N LEU A 131 -8.63 4.63 -12.45
CA LEU A 131 -9.91 5.12 -11.94
C LEU A 131 -10.96 4.01 -11.84
N ASP A 132 -11.06 3.13 -12.83
CA ASP A 132 -12.05 2.06 -12.86
C ASP A 132 -11.84 1.01 -11.77
N MET A 133 -10.58 0.67 -11.47
CA MET A 133 -10.23 -0.23 -10.37
C MET A 133 -10.36 0.44 -9.01
N THR A 134 -10.02 1.72 -8.93
CA THR A 134 -10.24 2.54 -7.72
C THR A 134 -11.72 2.56 -7.36
N ILE A 135 -12.60 2.85 -8.32
CA ILE A 135 -14.07 2.79 -8.13
C ILE A 135 -14.50 1.39 -7.68
N TRP A 136 -14.01 0.34 -8.33
CA TRP A 136 -14.42 -1.04 -8.01
C TRP A 136 -14.07 -1.46 -6.57
N LEU A 137 -12.90 -1.05 -6.06
CA LEU A 137 -12.50 -1.31 -4.68
C LEU A 137 -13.30 -0.47 -3.69
N LEU A 138 -13.51 0.82 -3.97
CA LEU A 138 -14.32 1.71 -3.12
C LEU A 138 -15.77 1.21 -3.02
N ASP A 139 -16.36 0.73 -4.12
CA ASP A 139 -17.69 0.13 -4.13
C ASP A 139 -17.79 -1.16 -3.29
N ARG A 140 -16.66 -1.74 -2.87
CA ARG A 140 -16.55 -2.92 -2.01
C ARG A 140 -16.07 -2.59 -0.59
N GLY A 141 -16.07 -1.32 -0.21
CA GLY A 141 -15.74 -0.89 1.15
C GLY A 141 -14.25 -0.69 1.39
N ALA A 142 -13.44 -0.52 0.35
CA ALA A 142 -12.07 -0.04 0.53
C ALA A 142 -12.13 1.34 1.17
N ASP A 143 -11.39 1.54 2.24
CA ASP A 143 -11.35 2.80 2.96
C ASP A 143 -10.12 3.61 2.51
N PRO A 144 -10.31 4.83 1.97
CA PRO A 144 -9.20 5.71 1.59
C PRO A 144 -8.33 6.17 2.77
N ASN A 145 -8.76 5.94 4.00
CA ASN A 145 -8.17 6.44 5.24
C ASN A 145 -7.27 5.44 5.97
N GLU A 146 -7.27 4.19 5.53
CA GLU A 146 -6.58 3.12 6.27
C GLU A 146 -5.07 3.28 6.22
N ARG A 147 -4.44 3.18 7.39
CA ARG A 147 -3.04 3.55 7.60
C ARG A 147 -2.14 2.33 7.53
N CYS A 148 -0.98 2.47 6.90
CA CYS A 148 0.14 1.60 7.21
C CYS A 148 0.86 2.07 8.48
N ASP A 149 1.88 1.33 8.93
CA ASP A 149 2.67 1.63 10.12
C ASP A 149 3.45 2.95 10.03
N PHE A 150 3.41 3.64 8.87
CA PHE A 150 4.05 4.93 8.66
C PHE A 150 3.07 6.05 8.33
N ASP A 151 1.86 6.00 8.87
CA ASP A 151 0.82 7.05 8.73
C ASP A 151 0.26 7.19 7.31
N CYS A 152 0.95 6.73 6.27
CA CYS A 152 0.45 6.78 4.90
C CYS A 152 -0.87 6.01 4.72
N THR A 153 -1.73 6.55 3.85
CA THR A 153 -3.04 6.00 3.47
C THR A 153 -3.13 5.81 1.95
N PRO A 154 -4.15 5.10 1.42
CA PRO A 154 -4.43 5.12 -0.02
C PRO A 154 -4.59 6.53 -0.58
N LEU A 155 -5.22 7.44 0.16
CA LEU A 155 -5.34 8.85 -0.24
C LEU A 155 -3.99 9.57 -0.26
N SER A 156 -3.04 9.25 0.64
CA SER A 156 -1.67 9.77 0.59
C SER A 156 -0.99 9.43 -0.73
N TYR A 157 -1.12 8.18 -1.20
CA TYR A 157 -0.55 7.73 -2.47
C TYR A 157 -1.25 8.37 -3.66
N ALA A 158 -2.58 8.51 -3.63
CA ALA A 158 -3.31 9.21 -4.68
C ALA A 158 -2.87 10.67 -4.78
N VAL A 159 -2.75 11.36 -3.64
CA VAL A 159 -2.26 12.74 -3.58
C VAL A 159 -0.84 12.86 -4.11
N ARG A 160 0.01 11.85 -3.98
CA ARG A 160 1.39 11.89 -4.48
C ARG A 160 1.54 11.50 -5.96
N GLU A 161 0.71 10.57 -6.46
CA GLU A 161 0.98 9.92 -7.75
C GLU A 161 -0.21 9.94 -8.73
N ALA A 162 -1.44 10.06 -8.26
CA ALA A 162 -2.63 9.97 -9.11
C ALA A 162 -3.05 11.32 -9.71
N ASP A 163 -3.93 11.25 -10.70
CA ASP A 163 -4.55 12.42 -11.32
C ASP A 163 -5.63 13.04 -10.41
N LEU A 164 -5.92 14.32 -10.63
CA LEU A 164 -6.94 15.09 -9.91
C LEU A 164 -8.31 14.37 -9.80
N PRO A 165 -8.85 13.71 -10.84
CA PRO A 165 -10.13 13.00 -10.74
C PRO A 165 -10.12 11.86 -9.72
N THR A 166 -9.02 11.11 -9.60
CA THR A 166 -8.90 10.03 -8.60
C THR A 166 -8.83 10.63 -7.20
N ILE A 167 -8.07 11.71 -7.00
CA ILE A 167 -7.98 12.40 -5.71
C ILE A 167 -9.36 12.92 -5.27
N ASP A 168 -10.08 13.61 -6.17
CA ASP A 168 -11.43 14.11 -5.89
C ASP A 168 -12.42 12.96 -5.60
N LEU A 169 -12.34 11.84 -6.33
CA LEU A 169 -13.14 10.66 -6.07
C LEU A 169 -12.92 10.12 -4.65
N LEU A 170 -11.67 9.93 -4.23
CA LEU A 170 -11.35 9.40 -2.90
C LEU A 170 -11.84 10.34 -1.79
N LEU A 171 -11.67 11.65 -1.96
CA LEU A 171 -12.19 12.65 -1.02
C LEU A 171 -13.73 12.62 -0.96
N ARG A 172 -14.42 12.49 -2.10
CA ARG A 172 -15.89 12.34 -2.12
C ARG A 172 -16.37 11.03 -1.50
N ARG A 173 -15.53 10.00 -1.51
CA ARG A 173 -15.81 8.67 -0.92
C ARG A 173 -15.35 8.56 0.54
N GLY A 174 -15.25 9.69 1.25
CA GLY A 174 -15.00 9.71 2.69
C GLY A 174 -13.53 9.90 3.09
N GLY A 175 -12.66 10.27 2.15
CA GLY A 175 -11.27 10.62 2.45
C GLY A 175 -11.15 11.76 3.46
N ASP A 176 -10.47 11.51 4.57
CA ASP A 176 -10.20 12.46 5.65
C ASP A 176 -8.85 13.15 5.42
N VAL A 177 -8.89 14.47 5.29
CA VAL A 177 -7.68 15.27 5.02
C VAL A 177 -6.78 15.49 6.23
N ARG A 178 -7.21 15.04 7.42
CA ARG A 178 -6.49 15.22 8.69
C ARG A 178 -5.51 14.10 9.01
N ILE A 179 -5.49 13.04 8.19
CA ILE A 179 -4.63 11.87 8.36
C ILE A 179 -3.84 11.63 7.07
N GLY A 180 -2.75 10.87 7.16
CA GLY A 180 -1.99 10.47 5.98
C GLY A 180 -1.11 11.57 5.39
N GLN A 181 -0.90 12.67 6.11
CA GLN A 181 0.06 13.73 5.75
C GLN A 181 -0.15 14.23 4.31
N LEU A 182 -1.39 14.49 3.93
CA LEU A 182 -1.74 14.73 2.53
C LEU A 182 -1.05 15.97 1.96
N LEU A 183 -0.94 17.05 2.73
CA LEU A 183 -0.21 18.24 2.28
C LEU A 183 1.29 17.97 2.08
N HIS A 184 1.93 17.21 2.97
CA HIS A 184 3.33 16.79 2.77
C HIS A 184 3.49 15.91 1.54
N ASN A 185 2.58 14.95 1.32
CA ASN A 185 2.59 14.11 0.12
C ASN A 185 2.35 14.91 -1.17
N ALA A 186 1.50 15.95 -1.13
CA ALA A 186 1.31 16.87 -2.26
C ALA A 186 2.62 17.62 -2.58
N MET A 187 3.42 17.97 -1.57
CA MET A 187 4.71 18.65 -1.78
C MET A 187 5.79 17.73 -2.36
N TYR A 188 5.71 16.42 -2.12
CA TYR A 188 6.64 15.43 -2.67
C TYR A 188 6.32 14.98 -4.10
N ARG A 189 5.24 15.46 -4.71
CA ARG A 189 4.93 15.16 -6.12
C ARG A 189 6.07 15.61 -7.04
N LEU A 190 6.66 14.68 -7.77
CA LEU A 190 7.70 14.94 -8.77
C LEU A 190 7.14 15.11 -10.19
N SER A 191 5.90 14.66 -10.42
CA SER A 191 5.20 14.66 -11.70
C SER A 191 3.92 15.51 -11.65
N GLY A 192 3.58 16.14 -12.78
CA GLY A 192 2.45 17.05 -12.95
C GLY A 192 2.89 18.40 -13.51
N GLU A 193 1.96 19.15 -14.09
CA GLU A 193 2.20 20.57 -14.38
C GLU A 193 2.25 21.33 -13.04
N SER A 194 2.99 22.45 -12.95
CA SER A 194 3.09 23.20 -11.69
C SER A 194 1.72 23.56 -11.10
N GLY A 195 0.72 23.79 -11.96
CA GLY A 195 -0.67 24.06 -11.58
C GLY A 195 -1.39 22.90 -10.87
N ASP A 196 -0.97 21.65 -11.08
CA ASP A 196 -1.63 20.49 -10.47
C ASP A 196 -1.37 20.42 -8.97
N ILE A 197 -0.14 20.74 -8.53
CA ILE A 197 0.20 20.73 -7.10
C ILE A 197 -0.62 21.79 -6.36
N LEU A 198 -0.66 23.02 -6.88
CA LEU A 198 -1.47 24.07 -6.27
C LEU A 198 -2.95 23.67 -6.20
N LYS A 199 -3.50 23.06 -7.26
CA LYS A 199 -4.89 22.59 -7.28
C LYS A 199 -5.17 21.54 -6.21
N ILE A 200 -4.25 20.59 -6.02
CA ILE A 200 -4.36 19.56 -4.97
C ILE A 200 -4.29 20.22 -3.60
N VAL A 201 -3.35 21.14 -3.37
CA VAL A 201 -3.23 21.87 -2.10
C VAL A 201 -4.48 22.66 -1.79
N GLU A 202 -5.03 23.41 -2.75
CA GLU A 202 -6.32 24.10 -2.62
C GLU A 202 -7.41 23.13 -2.18
N MET A 203 -7.56 22.01 -2.89
CA MET A 203 -8.58 21.00 -2.63
C MET A 203 -8.52 20.43 -1.21
N LEU A 204 -7.31 20.22 -0.69
CA LEU A 204 -7.06 19.68 0.65
C LEU A 204 -7.28 20.75 1.73
N VAL A 205 -6.77 21.97 1.53
CA VAL A 205 -6.91 23.09 2.47
C VAL A 205 -8.37 23.50 2.62
N ASP A 206 -9.11 23.60 1.51
CA ASP A 206 -10.54 23.95 1.55
C ASP A 206 -11.39 22.88 2.25
N ARG A 207 -10.86 21.66 2.43
CA ARG A 207 -11.48 20.57 3.20
C ARG A 207 -10.98 20.49 4.66
N GLY A 208 -10.14 21.43 5.08
CA GLY A 208 -9.66 21.53 6.47
C GLY A 208 -8.35 20.80 6.76
N ALA A 209 -7.50 20.56 5.76
CA ALA A 209 -6.15 20.06 6.01
C ALA A 209 -5.34 21.06 6.85
N SER A 210 -4.62 20.57 7.86
CA SER A 210 -3.81 21.42 8.74
C SER A 210 -2.59 21.98 8.02
N LEU A 211 -2.48 23.31 7.96
CA LEU A 211 -1.34 24.01 7.35
C LEU A 211 -0.05 23.92 8.19
N ASN A 212 -0.21 23.67 9.50
CA ASN A 212 0.82 23.91 10.50
C ASN A 212 1.32 22.64 11.20
N SER A 213 0.78 21.48 10.82
CA SER A 213 1.22 20.21 11.40
C SER A 213 2.62 19.85 10.91
N LEU A 214 3.48 19.44 11.84
CA LEU A 214 4.76 18.81 11.50
C LEU A 214 4.49 17.38 10.99
N MET A 215 5.33 16.90 10.08
CA MET A 215 5.21 15.52 9.61
C MET A 215 5.30 14.53 10.78
N TYR A 216 4.45 13.51 10.74
CA TYR A 216 4.30 12.48 11.78
C TYR A 216 3.89 13.01 13.17
N GLN A 217 3.50 14.29 13.31
CA GLN A 217 3.15 14.88 14.62
C GLN A 217 2.10 14.06 15.38
N ASP A 218 1.11 13.51 14.66
CA ASP A 218 0.02 12.72 15.24
C ASP A 218 0.26 11.20 15.12
N HIS A 219 1.50 10.78 14.84
CA HIS A 219 1.84 9.36 14.68
C HIS A 219 3.11 8.98 15.42
N GLN A 220 2.96 8.54 16.67
CA GLN A 220 4.05 8.31 17.63
C GLN A 220 5.19 7.43 17.08
N TYR A 221 4.88 6.29 16.44
CA TYR A 221 5.91 5.39 15.93
C TYR A 221 6.80 6.11 14.91
N SER A 222 6.20 6.76 13.92
CA SER A 222 6.95 7.48 12.89
C SER A 222 7.61 8.76 13.43
N TRP A 223 6.99 9.45 14.39
CA TRP A 223 7.59 10.60 15.07
C TRP A 223 8.92 10.23 15.76
N THR A 224 8.99 9.02 16.34
CA THR A 224 10.20 8.49 16.96
C THR A 224 11.20 7.94 15.93
N MET A 225 10.71 7.27 14.89
CA MET A 225 11.57 6.64 13.88
C MET A 225 12.18 7.64 12.91
N PHE A 226 11.49 8.75 12.62
CA PHE A 226 11.90 9.76 11.64
C PHE A 226 11.92 11.19 12.23
N PRO A 227 12.76 11.46 13.23
CA PRO A 227 12.83 12.78 13.85
C PRO A 227 13.30 13.87 12.87
N PHE A 228 14.05 13.48 11.84
CA PHE A 228 14.57 14.35 10.78
C PHE A 228 13.55 14.68 9.68
N MET A 229 12.29 14.26 9.82
CA MET A 229 11.23 14.58 8.85
C MET A 229 10.27 15.66 9.37
N ARG A 230 10.50 16.18 10.58
CA ARG A 230 9.57 17.11 11.27
C ARG A 230 9.60 18.48 10.61
N GLU A 231 8.83 18.60 9.55
CA GLU A 231 8.69 19.81 8.74
C GLU A 231 7.21 20.12 8.55
N THR A 232 6.86 21.41 8.43
CA THR A 232 5.54 21.81 7.96
C THR A 232 5.46 21.64 6.44
N PRO A 233 4.25 21.54 5.84
CA PRO A 233 4.11 21.58 4.38
C PRO A 233 4.78 22.82 3.75
N LEU A 234 4.80 23.95 4.46
CA LEU A 234 5.45 25.18 3.98
C LEU A 234 6.97 25.05 3.89
N HIS A 235 7.65 24.40 4.86
CA HIS A 235 9.09 24.12 4.75
C HIS A 235 9.43 23.32 3.50
N ILE A 236 8.64 22.28 3.21
CA ILE A 236 8.86 21.45 2.01
C ILE A 236 8.58 22.27 0.74
N ALA A 237 7.51 23.07 0.70
CA ALA A 237 7.24 23.96 -0.43
C ALA A 237 8.42 24.92 -0.71
N VAL A 238 9.04 25.46 0.36
CA VAL A 238 10.25 26.30 0.30
C VAL A 238 11.45 25.53 -0.21
N ALA A 239 11.73 24.33 0.31
CA ALA A 239 12.84 23.49 -0.14
C ALA A 239 12.77 23.13 -1.63
N TYR A 240 11.55 22.94 -2.16
CA TYR A 240 11.31 22.66 -3.58
C TYR A 240 11.07 23.92 -4.43
N ASN A 241 11.23 25.13 -3.88
CA ASN A 241 11.03 26.42 -4.57
C ASN A 241 9.65 26.56 -5.27
N ARG A 242 8.58 26.05 -4.65
CA ARG A 242 7.21 26.10 -5.20
C ARG A 242 6.55 27.44 -4.87
N HIS A 243 6.96 28.50 -5.56
CA HIS A 243 6.58 29.88 -5.22
C HIS A 243 5.07 30.13 -5.18
N ASP A 244 4.31 29.54 -6.09
CA ASP A 244 2.85 29.61 -6.12
C ASP A 244 2.20 28.99 -4.88
N VAL A 245 2.65 27.80 -4.48
CA VAL A 245 2.20 27.13 -3.27
C VAL A 245 2.63 27.88 -2.01
N ILE A 246 3.86 28.40 -1.96
CA ILE A 246 4.36 29.20 -0.82
C ILE A 246 3.44 30.41 -0.60
N ARG A 247 3.16 31.18 -1.65
CA ARG A 247 2.26 32.33 -1.58
C ARG A 247 0.88 31.88 -1.09
N TYR A 248 0.31 30.84 -1.70
CA TYR A 248 -1.01 30.33 -1.32
C TYR A 248 -1.10 29.93 0.15
N LEU A 249 -0.13 29.14 0.65
CA LEU A 249 -0.12 28.67 2.03
C LEU A 249 -0.01 29.84 3.04
N ILE A 250 0.86 30.83 2.77
CA ILE A 250 1.00 32.02 3.64
C ILE A 250 -0.32 32.81 3.66
N HIS A 251 -0.93 33.07 2.50
CA HIS A 251 -2.23 33.76 2.42
C HIS A 251 -3.35 33.01 3.14
N LYS A 252 -3.28 31.68 3.23
CA LYS A 252 -4.24 30.85 3.99
C LYS A 252 -3.92 30.76 5.49
N GLY A 253 -2.88 31.42 5.96
CA GLY A 253 -2.50 31.50 7.37
C GLY A 253 -1.54 30.40 7.84
N ALA A 254 -0.72 29.85 6.94
CA ALA A 254 0.41 29.01 7.35
C ALA A 254 1.39 29.82 8.22
N ASN A 255 1.77 29.26 9.36
CA ASN A 255 2.65 29.91 10.31
C ASN A 255 4.12 29.76 9.88
N VAL A 256 4.76 30.88 9.56
CA VAL A 256 6.16 30.94 9.12
C VAL A 256 7.17 30.80 10.27
N GLU A 257 6.70 30.92 11.52
CA GLU A 257 7.54 30.87 12.73
C GLU A 257 7.68 29.46 13.32
N ILE A 258 7.02 28.45 12.73
CA ILE A 258 7.22 27.06 13.17
C ILE A 258 8.63 26.63 12.76
N GLU A 259 9.35 26.01 13.68
CA GLU A 259 10.67 25.47 13.43
C GLU A 259 10.61 24.02 12.94
N ASN A 260 11.45 23.68 11.97
CA ASN A 260 11.68 22.30 11.52
C ASN A 260 12.54 21.49 12.52
N TYR A 261 12.96 20.29 12.13
CA TYR A 261 13.79 19.42 12.98
C TYR A 261 15.19 19.98 13.31
N GLN A 262 15.67 20.98 12.56
CA GLN A 262 16.93 21.67 12.77
C GLN A 262 16.78 22.94 13.63
N GLY A 263 15.56 23.30 14.03
CA GLY A 263 15.30 24.56 14.72
C GLY A 263 15.26 25.76 13.76
N GLU A 264 14.98 25.54 12.47
CA GLU A 264 14.92 26.60 11.46
C GLU A 264 13.47 26.91 11.10
N THR A 265 13.13 28.20 11.04
CA THR A 265 11.91 28.71 10.40
C THR A 265 11.99 28.59 8.88
N VAL A 266 10.87 28.73 8.18
CA VAL A 266 10.82 28.66 6.71
C VAL A 266 11.68 29.72 6.01
N VAL A 267 11.90 30.88 6.65
CA VAL A 267 12.78 31.95 6.13
C VAL A 267 14.26 31.56 6.29
N GLN A 268 14.60 30.86 7.37
CA GLN A 268 15.96 30.39 7.65
C GLN A 268 16.34 29.17 6.80
N SER A 269 15.40 28.25 6.57
CA SER A 269 15.62 27.04 5.78
C SER A 269 15.67 27.29 4.26
N ALA A 270 15.31 28.50 3.80
CA ALA A 270 15.31 28.87 2.38
C ALA A 270 16.74 28.95 1.82
N LEU A 271 17.12 27.98 0.99
CA LEU A 271 18.44 27.93 0.34
C LEU A 271 18.67 29.04 -0.70
N HIS A 272 17.59 29.47 -1.36
CA HIS A 272 17.66 30.44 -2.45
C HIS A 272 17.11 31.80 -2.01
N GLU A 273 17.89 32.85 -2.26
CA GLU A 273 17.52 34.23 -1.94
C GLU A 273 16.22 34.68 -2.63
N ALA A 274 15.94 34.16 -3.83
CA ALA A 274 14.68 34.42 -4.53
C ALA A 274 13.47 33.88 -3.75
N THR A 275 13.56 32.66 -3.23
CA THR A 275 12.49 32.04 -2.42
C THR A 275 12.33 32.75 -1.08
N LYS A 276 13.44 33.15 -0.44
CA LYS A 276 13.41 33.98 0.77
C LYS A 276 12.66 35.30 0.54
N ARG A 277 12.92 35.99 -0.58
CA ARG A 277 12.18 37.21 -0.96
C ARG A 277 10.70 36.95 -1.17
N VAL A 278 10.33 35.82 -1.78
CA VAL A 278 8.90 35.46 -1.92
C VAL A 278 8.24 35.36 -0.56
N ILE A 279 8.85 34.66 0.41
CA ILE A 279 8.28 34.53 1.77
C ILE A 279 8.14 35.92 2.42
N LEU A 280 9.20 36.72 2.41
CA LEU A 280 9.22 38.05 3.05
C LEU A 280 8.26 39.07 2.41
N GLN A 281 7.86 38.87 1.16
CA GLN A 281 6.87 39.73 0.49
C GLN A 281 5.43 39.44 0.93
N GLU A 282 5.18 38.27 1.51
CA GLU A 282 3.84 37.80 1.90
C GLU A 282 3.57 37.94 3.41
N LEU A 283 4.53 38.50 4.17
CA LEU A 283 4.42 38.81 5.61
C LEU A 283 4.08 40.28 5.82
#